data_AF-R6UW70-F1
#
_entry.id   AF-R6UW70-F1
#
_cell.length_a   1.000
_cell.length_b   1.000
_cell.length_c   1.000
_cell.angle_alpha   90.00
_cell.angle_beta   90.00
_cell.angle_gamma   90.00
#
_symmetry.space_group_name_H-M   'P 1'
#
loop_
_entity.id
_entity.type
_entity.pdbx_description
1 polymer ?
#
loop_
_entity_poly.entity_id
_entity_poly.type
_entity_poly.pdbx_seq_one_letter_code
_entity_poly.pdbx_strand_id
1 'polypeptide(L)'
;MCNVSDYWEEVATEEGKEIGERQKIISQVVKKLQKDKSVAEIADDLEEKEEVIAPIYEAALSMKPDYDVEKIYELLEKNNKLA
;
A
#
# COMPACT_ATOMS: atom_id res chain seq x y z
N MET A 1 32.57 -13.51 20.48
CA MET A 1 32.24 -12.07 20.46
C MET A 1 30.83 -12.01 19.90
N CYS A 2 29.86 -11.64 20.73
CA CYS A 2 28.44 -11.74 20.36
C CYS A 2 28.11 -10.74 19.24
N ASN A 3 27.41 -11.23 18.23
CA ASN A 3 26.97 -10.50 17.04
C ASN A 3 26.04 -9.35 17.42
N VAL A 4 26.31 -8.17 16.87
CA VAL A 4 25.48 -6.95 17.00
C VAL A 4 24.26 -7.03 16.05
N SER A 5 23.68 -8.21 15.87
CA SER A 5 22.59 -8.43 14.90
C SER A 5 21.21 -8.54 15.53
N ASP A 6 21.12 -8.75 16.84
CA ASP A 6 19.88 -9.14 17.51
C ASP A 6 19.14 -7.96 18.15
N TYR A 7 19.43 -6.72 17.72
CA TYR A 7 18.81 -5.50 18.25
C TYR A 7 17.83 -4.82 17.28
N TRP A 8 17.43 -5.52 16.21
CA TRP A 8 16.49 -5.02 15.20
C TRP A 8 15.20 -5.84 15.08
N GLU A 9 15.01 -6.87 15.92
CA GLU A 9 14.03 -7.91 15.64
C GLU A 9 12.70 -7.76 16.41
N GLU A 10 12.61 -6.86 17.40
CA GLU A 10 11.41 -6.77 18.26
C GLU A 10 10.58 -5.49 18.09
N VAL A 11 11.11 -4.43 17.49
CA VAL A 11 10.32 -3.22 17.13
C VAL A 11 9.89 -3.25 15.66
N ALA A 12 10.58 -4.04 14.82
CA ALA A 12 10.26 -4.21 13.40
C ALA A 12 9.04 -5.13 13.12
N THR A 13 8.52 -5.83 14.14
CA THR A 13 7.55 -6.93 13.95
C THR A 13 6.10 -6.49 13.90
N GLU A 14 5.74 -5.36 14.52
CA GLU A 14 4.37 -4.84 14.51
C GLU A 14 4.20 -3.74 13.44
N GLU A 15 5.07 -2.73 13.43
CA GLU A 15 5.07 -1.70 12.38
C GLU A 15 5.35 -2.30 11.00
N GLY A 16 6.28 -3.27 10.90
CA GLY A 16 6.55 -3.96 9.65
C GLY A 16 5.38 -4.81 9.13
N LYS A 17 4.53 -5.33 10.03
CA LYS A 17 3.31 -6.05 9.65
C LYS A 17 2.27 -5.10 9.07
N GLU A 18 2.01 -3.97 9.73
CA GLU A 18 1.05 -2.99 9.23
C GLU A 18 1.48 -2.38 7.89
N ILE A 19 2.77 -2.08 7.72
CA ILE A 19 3.34 -1.63 6.44
C ILE A 19 3.14 -2.70 5.36
N GLY A 20 3.45 -3.96 5.67
CA GLY A 20 3.28 -5.08 4.76
C GLY A 20 1.83 -5.30 4.33
N GLU A 21 0.88 -5.16 5.24
CA GLU A 21 -0.56 -5.26 4.93
C GLU A 21 -1.04 -4.13 4.03
N ARG A 22 -0.64 -2.88 4.30
CA ARG A 22 -0.95 -1.75 3.41
C ARG A 22 -0.34 -1.90 2.03
N GLN A 23 0.94 -2.26 1.93
CA GLN A 23 1.61 -2.48 0.65
C GLN A 23 0.95 -3.63 -0.13
N LYS A 24 0.46 -4.66 0.55
CA LYS A 24 -0.29 -5.76 -0.07
C LYS A 24 -1.59 -5.26 -0.71
N ILE A 25 -2.37 -4.43 -0.02
CA ILE A 25 -3.59 -3.81 -0.57
C ILE A 25 -3.22 -2.96 -1.80
N ILE A 26 -2.22 -2.10 -1.70
CA ILE A 26 -1.76 -1.26 -2.82
C ILE A 26 -1.37 -2.12 -4.03
N SER A 27 -0.60 -3.20 -3.81
CA SER A 27 -0.22 -4.13 -4.87
C SER A 27 -1.43 -4.80 -5.52
N GLN A 28 -2.45 -5.17 -4.73
CA GLN A 28 -3.68 -5.76 -5.25
C GLN A 28 -4.49 -4.76 -6.06
N VAL A 29 -4.63 -3.51 -5.59
CA VAL A 29 -5.31 -2.43 -6.31
C VAL A 29 -4.60 -2.15 -7.64
N VAL A 30 -3.28 -2.00 -7.64
CA VAL A 30 -2.45 -1.81 -8.84
C VAL A 30 -2.65 -2.95 -9.84
N LYS A 31 -2.59 -4.21 -9.39
CA LYS A 31 -2.78 -5.38 -10.27
C LYS A 31 -4.18 -5.43 -10.89
N LYS A 32 -5.20 -4.95 -10.18
CA LYS A 32 -6.58 -4.89 -10.68
C LYS A 32 -6.78 -3.69 -11.62
N LEU A 33 -6.21 -2.54 -11.28
CA LEU A 33 -6.14 -1.36 -12.15
C LEU A 33 -5.48 -1.68 -13.50
N GLN A 34 -4.39 -2.46 -13.48
CA GLN A 34 -3.71 -2.95 -14.69
C GLN A 34 -4.58 -3.89 -15.55
N LYS A 35 -5.65 -4.46 -14.98
CA LYS A 35 -6.66 -5.25 -15.70
C LYS A 35 -7.87 -4.40 -16.13
N ASP A 36 -7.75 -3.07 -16.11
CA ASP A 36 -8.81 -2.12 -16.41
C ASP A 36 -10.06 -2.26 -15.52
N LYS A 37 -9.88 -2.74 -14.27
CA LYS A 37 -10.97 -2.75 -13.28
C LYS A 37 -11.18 -1.36 -12.69
N SER A 38 -12.44 -1.02 -12.42
CA SER A 38 -12.83 0.24 -11.78
C SER A 38 -12.62 0.24 -10.26
N VAL A 39 -12.59 1.43 -9.63
CA VAL A 39 -12.50 1.60 -8.17
C VAL A 39 -13.58 0.79 -7.44
N ALA A 40 -14.82 0.84 -7.92
CA ALA A 40 -15.95 0.13 -7.34
C ALA A 40 -15.76 -1.40 -7.38
N GLU A 41 -15.33 -1.95 -8.52
CA GLU A 41 -15.04 -3.39 -8.63
C GLU A 41 -13.87 -3.82 -7.75
N ILE A 42 -12.88 -2.96 -7.58
CA ILE A 42 -11.73 -3.23 -6.71
C ILE A 42 -12.14 -3.21 -5.25
N ALA A 43 -12.98 -2.24 -4.85
CA ALA A 43 -13.54 -2.12 -3.52
C ALA A 43 -14.36 -3.38 -3.16
N ASP A 44 -15.25 -3.81 -4.05
CA ASP A 44 -16.03 -5.04 -3.86
C ASP A 44 -15.15 -6.29 -3.76
N ASP A 45 -14.15 -6.44 -4.64
CA ASP A 45 -13.25 -7.61 -4.69
C ASP A 45 -12.27 -7.66 -3.51
N LEU A 46 -11.93 -6.51 -2.91
CA LEU A 46 -11.12 -6.42 -1.69
C LEU A 46 -11.94 -6.37 -0.40
N GLU A 47 -13.27 -6.37 -0.49
CA GLU A 47 -14.19 -6.15 0.63
C GLU A 47 -13.87 -4.85 1.41
N GLU A 48 -13.41 -3.84 0.69
CA GLU A 48 -13.01 -2.54 1.20
C GLU A 48 -13.97 -1.44 0.72
N LYS A 49 -13.93 -0.28 1.36
CA LYS A 49 -14.74 0.86 0.90
C LYS A 49 -14.09 1.55 -0.29
N GLU A 50 -14.92 2.04 -1.22
CA GLU A 50 -14.44 2.88 -2.31
C GLU A 50 -13.66 4.10 -1.81
N GLU A 51 -14.00 4.66 -0.65
CA GLU A 51 -13.28 5.79 -0.03
C GLU A 51 -11.84 5.42 0.38
N VAL A 52 -11.56 4.15 0.65
CA VAL A 52 -10.22 3.63 0.97
C VAL A 52 -9.47 3.31 -0.33
N ILE A 53 -10.16 2.72 -1.31
CA ILE A 53 -9.55 2.32 -2.58
C ILE A 53 -9.28 3.51 -3.50
N ALA A 54 -10.16 4.51 -3.55
CA ALA A 54 -10.05 5.69 -4.40
C ALA A 54 -8.69 6.41 -4.30
N PRO A 55 -8.21 6.80 -3.10
CA PRO A 55 -6.90 7.45 -2.99
C PRO A 55 -5.75 6.54 -3.44
N ILE A 56 -5.84 5.23 -3.19
CA ILE A 56 -4.84 4.24 -3.64
C ILE A 56 -4.84 4.14 -5.17
N TYR A 57 -6.02 4.10 -5.77
CA TYR A 57 -6.22 3.99 -7.21
C TYR A 57 -5.73 5.24 -7.95
N GLU A 58 -6.03 6.43 -7.43
CA GLU A 58 -5.55 7.69 -7.98
C GLU A 58 -4.02 7.83 -7.87
N ALA A 59 -3.45 7.45 -6.74
CA ALA A 59 -2.00 7.41 -6.55
C ALA A 59 -1.34 6.40 -7.52
N ALA A 60 -1.94 5.23 -7.69
CA ALA A 60 -1.49 4.21 -8.64
C ALA A 60 -1.57 4.69 -10.10
N LEU A 61 -2.64 5.40 -10.47
CA LEU A 61 -2.77 6.02 -11.79
C LEU A 61 -1.70 7.07 -12.06
N SER A 62 -1.35 7.85 -11.03
CA SER A 62 -0.30 8.88 -11.10
C SER A 62 1.11 8.30 -11.25
N MET A 63 1.27 6.99 -10.98
CA MET A 63 2.52 6.25 -11.12
C MET A 63 2.61 5.44 -12.42
N LYS A 64 1.64 5.57 -13.34
CA LYS A 64 1.72 4.96 -14.68
C LYS A 64 2.98 5.47 -15.43
N PRO A 65 3.72 4.59 -16.13
CA PRO A 65 3.50 3.15 -16.32
C PRO A 65 4.23 2.24 -15.31
N ASP A 66 5.05 2.78 -14.40
CA ASP A 66 5.86 1.97 -13.46
C ASP A 66 5.02 1.30 -12.36
N TYR A 67 3.95 1.96 -11.89
CA TYR A 67 3.08 1.51 -10.79
C TYR A 67 3.84 1.06 -9.54
N ASP A 68 4.81 1.88 -9.13
CA ASP A 68 5.70 1.59 -8.01
C ASP A 68 4.94 1.58 -6.67
N VAL A 69 4.80 0.39 -6.08
CA VAL A 69 4.02 0.17 -4.84
C VAL A 69 4.59 0.96 -3.67
N GLU A 70 5.92 1.07 -3.56
CA GLU A 70 6.56 1.80 -2.46
C GLU A 70 6.26 3.29 -2.55
N LYS A 71 6.37 3.87 -3.76
CA LYS A 71 6.04 5.29 -3.96
C LYS A 71 4.57 5.61 -3.71
N ILE A 72 3.67 4.70 -4.11
CA ILE A 72 2.24 4.86 -3.83
C ILE A 72 2.00 4.85 -2.31
N TYR A 73 2.63 3.93 -1.59
CA TYR A 73 2.57 3.88 -0.13
C TYR A 73 3.09 5.18 0.50
N GLU A 74 4.25 5.67 0.07
CA GLU A 74 4.81 6.94 0.56
C GLU A 74 3.90 8.14 0.27
N LEU A 75 3.25 8.18 -0.90
CA LEU A 75 2.28 9.23 -1.25
C LEU A 75 1.07 9.21 -0.33
N LEU A 76 0.54 8.02 -0.05
CA LEU A 76 -0.60 7.84 0.86
C LEU A 76 -0.24 8.19 2.30
N GLU A 77 0.92 7.77 2.79
CA GLU A 77 1.46 8.15 4.10
C GLU A 77 1.64 9.67 4.25
N LYS A 78 2.16 10.34 3.22
CA LYS A 78 2.29 11.81 3.19
C LYS A 78 0.93 12.50 3.24
N ASN A 79 -0.06 11.98 2.51
CA ASN A 79 -1.42 12.53 2.52
C ASN A 79 -2.14 12.28 3.85
N ASN A 80 -1.88 11.16 4.52
CA ASN A 80 -2.50 10.84 5.81
C ASN A 80 -1.91 11.67 6.97
N LYS A 81 -0.64 12.12 6.87
CA LYS A 81 -0.01 13.04 7.84
C LYS A 81 -0.54 14.48 7.79
N LEU A 82 -1.39 14.82 6.82
CA LEU A 82 -1.95 16.16 6.64
C LEU A 82 -3.38 16.30 7.19
N ALA A 83 -3.94 15.26 7.80
CA ALA A 83 -5.26 15.26 8.45
C ALA A 83 -5.16 15.48 9.97
#